data_AF-A0A7J6BS45-F1
#
_entry.id   AF-A0A7J6BS45-F1
#
_cell.length_a   1.000
_cell.length_b   1.000
_cell.length_c   1.000
_cell.angle_alpha   90.00
_cell.angle_beta   90.00
_cell.angle_gamma   90.00
#
_symmetry.space_group_name_H-M   'P 1'
#
loop_
_entity.id
_entity.type
_entity.pdbx_description
1 polymer ?
#
loop_
_entity_poly.entity_id
_entity_poly.type
_entity_poly.pdbx_seq_one_letter_code
_entity_poly.pdbx_strand_id
1 'polypeptide(L)'
;MNTRAPPKLSNSTRIYFNESVQLTECHNHTAVEFIDQNQIQWQIISIISGLMNGLLLILLIVCLQVTVEGFTGGSVLLPCSSTQDDLKLQDINVHWRHNGSKIVCDIIKGEDSLELQDTVYKNRAETFSDGYLRGNFSVKLNNITHTDAGKYTCIITPSSELITVELIIKGK
;
A
#
# COMPACT_ATOMS: atom_id res chain seq x y z
N MET A 1 93.26 37.09 23.54
CA MET A 1 92.69 38.39 23.13
C MET A 1 93.06 38.69 21.69
N ASN A 2 92.13 38.56 20.76
CA ASN A 2 91.62 39.69 19.97
C ASN A 2 90.48 39.22 19.07
N THR A 3 89.38 39.94 19.23
CA THR A 3 88.10 39.89 18.53
C THR A 3 88.27 40.06 17.02
N ARG A 4 87.39 39.40 16.24
CA ARG A 4 86.81 40.05 15.06
C ARG A 4 85.47 39.43 14.63
N ALA A 5 84.59 40.34 14.26
CA ALA A 5 83.15 40.25 14.09
C ALA A 5 82.73 39.61 12.73
N PRO A 6 81.44 39.27 12.56
CA PRO A 6 80.95 38.49 11.42
C PRO A 6 80.56 39.38 10.22
N PRO A 7 80.53 38.83 8.99
CA PRO A 7 79.72 39.39 7.92
C PRO A 7 78.76 38.33 7.33
N LYS A 8 77.45 38.58 7.40
CA LYS A 8 76.57 39.21 6.40
C LYS A 8 75.87 38.19 5.49
N LEU A 9 74.54 38.24 5.55
CA LEU A 9 73.62 37.50 4.69
C LEU A 9 73.68 38.05 3.26
N SER A 10 73.67 37.17 2.26
CA SER A 10 73.57 37.51 0.84
C SER A 10 72.64 36.52 0.12
N ASN A 11 71.90 37.06 -0.86
CA ASN A 11 70.80 36.47 -1.61
C ASN A 11 71.23 35.39 -2.61
N SER A 12 70.34 34.40 -2.77
CA SER A 12 70.13 33.51 -3.92
C SER A 12 71.33 32.73 -4.47
N THR A 13 71.27 31.40 -4.32
CA THR A 13 71.77 30.46 -5.34
C THR A 13 70.86 29.23 -5.35
N ARG A 14 70.12 29.03 -6.44
CA ARG A 14 69.41 27.79 -6.76
C ARG A 14 70.43 26.68 -6.98
N ILE A 15 70.25 25.54 -6.32
CA ILE A 15 70.92 24.29 -6.72
C ILE A 15 69.85 23.20 -6.75
N TYR A 16 69.66 22.64 -7.94
CA TYR A 16 68.76 21.56 -8.26
C TYR A 16 69.29 20.25 -7.67
N PHE A 17 68.43 19.47 -7.02
CA PHE A 17 68.69 18.06 -6.78
C PHE A 17 67.79 17.24 -7.70
N ASN A 18 68.46 16.60 -8.65
CA ASN A 18 67.96 15.62 -9.60
C ASN A 18 67.59 14.35 -8.83
N GLU A 19 66.37 13.88 -8.98
CA GLU A 19 65.82 12.68 -8.35
C GLU A 19 66.57 11.42 -8.80
N SER A 20 66.95 10.54 -7.85
CA SER A 20 66.98 9.07 -8.04
C SER A 20 67.45 8.36 -6.77
N VAL A 21 66.52 8.17 -5.83
CA VAL A 21 66.51 6.98 -4.96
C VAL A 21 65.14 6.35 -5.14
N GLN A 22 65.07 5.26 -5.89
CA GLN A 22 63.89 4.40 -5.90
C GLN A 22 63.72 3.81 -4.49
N LEU A 23 62.61 4.13 -3.84
CA LEU A 23 62.08 3.38 -2.70
C LEU A 23 60.61 3.04 -2.99
N THR A 24 60.41 1.80 -3.42
CA THR A 24 59.29 0.87 -3.14
C THR A 24 57.85 1.40 -3.03
N GLU A 25 57.00 0.89 -3.95
CA GLU A 25 55.55 0.53 -3.92
C GLU A 25 54.67 0.92 -2.72
N CYS A 26 53.39 1.30 -2.90
CA CYS A 26 52.30 0.35 -3.18
C CYS A 26 51.21 0.88 -4.14
N HIS A 27 50.79 0.01 -5.06
CA HIS A 27 49.55 0.13 -5.83
C HIS A 27 48.32 0.11 -4.89
N ASN A 28 47.47 1.13 -4.96
CA ASN A 28 46.13 1.14 -4.35
C ASN A 28 45.03 0.64 -5.32
N HIS A 29 45.36 -0.20 -6.31
CA HIS A 29 44.38 -0.64 -7.31
C HIS A 29 43.33 -1.60 -6.72
N THR A 30 43.70 -2.39 -5.71
CA THR A 30 42.78 -3.35 -5.05
C THR A 30 41.78 -2.68 -4.12
N ALA A 31 42.12 -1.52 -3.53
CA ALA A 31 41.23 -0.81 -2.60
C ALA A 31 40.09 -0.08 -3.33
N VAL A 32 40.34 0.42 -4.53
CA VAL A 32 39.33 1.11 -5.35
C VAL A 32 38.28 0.12 -5.86
N GLU A 33 38.69 -1.05 -6.38
CA GLU A 33 37.77 -2.11 -6.81
C GLU A 33 36.98 -2.73 -5.63
N PHE A 34 37.58 -2.86 -4.45
CA PHE A 34 36.92 -3.41 -3.25
C PHE A 34 35.85 -2.47 -2.66
N ILE A 35 36.10 -1.15 -2.69
CA ILE A 35 35.13 -0.14 -2.26
C ILE A 35 33.98 -0.04 -3.26
N ASP A 36 34.25 -0.14 -4.57
CA ASP A 36 33.21 -0.20 -5.61
C ASP A 36 32.35 -1.46 -5.47
N GLN A 37 32.94 -2.62 -5.19
CA GLN A 37 32.19 -3.87 -4.96
C GLN A 37 31.28 -3.77 -3.72
N ASN A 38 31.75 -3.16 -2.63
CA ASN A 38 30.95 -2.88 -1.44
C ASN A 38 29.86 -1.83 -1.71
N GLN A 39 30.17 -0.78 -2.47
CA GLN A 39 29.21 0.25 -2.85
C GLN A 39 28.09 -0.33 -3.73
N ILE A 40 28.42 -1.14 -4.75
CA ILE A 40 27.44 -1.82 -5.60
C ILE A 40 26.54 -2.74 -4.76
N GLN A 41 27.08 -3.45 -3.77
CA GLN A 41 26.27 -4.28 -2.86
C GLN A 41 25.25 -3.46 -2.06
N TRP A 42 25.64 -2.32 -1.49
CA TRP A 42 24.69 -1.44 -0.76
C TRP A 42 23.62 -0.83 -1.67
N GLN A 43 23.99 -0.45 -2.91
CA GLN A 43 23.01 0.02 -3.90
C GLN A 43 21.98 -1.07 -4.22
N ILE A 44 22.44 -2.31 -4.42
CA ILE A 44 21.55 -3.46 -4.69
C ILE A 44 20.64 -3.74 -3.49
N ILE A 45 21.15 -3.73 -2.26
CA ILE A 45 20.36 -3.95 -1.04
C ILE A 45 19.26 -2.87 -0.90
N SER A 46 19.59 -1.61 -1.17
CA SER A 46 18.61 -0.51 -1.14
C SER A 46 17.50 -0.69 -2.17
N ILE A 47 17.86 -1.11 -3.39
CA ILE A 47 16.89 -1.38 -4.46
C ILE A 47 16.00 -2.57 -4.09
N ILE A 48 16.58 -3.69 -3.65
CA ILE A 48 15.82 -4.88 -3.25
C ILE A 48 14.91 -4.56 -2.08
N SER A 49 15.39 -3.83 -1.07
CA SER A 49 14.56 -3.39 0.07
C SER A 49 13.39 -2.52 -0.38
N GLY A 50 13.62 -1.56 -1.29
CA GLY A 50 12.56 -0.74 -1.87
C GLY A 50 11.54 -1.56 -2.65
N LEU A 51 12.00 -2.50 -3.48
CA LEU A 51 11.12 -3.39 -4.24
C LEU A 51 10.32 -4.32 -3.33
N MET A 52 10.94 -4.89 -2.29
CA MET A 52 10.27 -5.77 -1.34
C MET A 52 9.22 -5.03 -0.51
N ASN A 53 9.54 -3.82 -0.03
CA ASN A 53 8.57 -2.98 0.70
C ASN A 53 7.44 -2.48 -0.21
N GLY A 54 7.77 -2.09 -1.45
CA GLY A 54 6.77 -1.67 -2.44
C GLY A 54 5.85 -2.82 -2.85
N LEU A 55 6.40 -4.00 -3.12
CA LEU A 55 5.63 -5.21 -3.41
C LEU A 55 4.77 -5.60 -2.21
N LEU A 56 5.30 -5.55 -0.99
CA LEU A 56 4.55 -5.82 0.23
C LEU A 56 3.37 -4.85 0.38
N LEU A 57 3.59 -3.54 0.14
CA LEU A 57 2.52 -2.55 0.16
C LEU A 57 1.45 -2.82 -0.91
N ILE A 58 1.87 -3.20 -2.13
CA ILE A 58 0.94 -3.57 -3.21
C ILE A 58 0.12 -4.81 -2.84
N LEU A 59 0.75 -5.84 -2.28
CA LEU A 59 0.07 -7.05 -1.82
C LEU A 59 -0.94 -6.74 -0.70
N LEU A 60 -0.59 -5.87 0.26
CA LEU A 60 -1.49 -5.41 1.31
C LEU A 60 -2.72 -4.68 0.74
N ILE A 61 -2.53 -3.81 -0.26
CA ILE A 61 -3.63 -3.07 -0.91
C ILE A 61 -4.55 -4.02 -1.68
N VAL A 62 -3.99 -4.95 -2.47
CA VAL A 62 -4.78 -5.92 -3.25
C VAL A 62 -5.59 -6.84 -2.34
N CYS A 63 -5.04 -7.25 -1.19
CA CYS A 63 -5.76 -8.07 -0.22
C CYS A 63 -7.02 -7.41 0.36
N LEU A 64 -7.16 -6.08 0.29
CA LEU A 64 -8.31 -5.37 0.84
C LEU A 64 -9.55 -5.41 -0.07
N GLN A 65 -9.37 -5.71 -1.36
CA GLN A 65 -10.43 -5.75 -2.35
C GLN A 65 -10.89 -7.20 -2.58
N VAL A 66 -12.15 -7.49 -2.28
CA VAL A 66 -12.75 -8.80 -2.56
C VAL A 66 -13.29 -8.82 -3.98
N THR A 67 -13.04 -9.87 -4.75
CA THR A 67 -13.66 -10.06 -6.07
C THR A 67 -14.73 -11.12 -6.01
N VAL A 68 -15.92 -10.81 -6.52
CA VAL A 68 -17.05 -11.74 -6.65
C VAL A 68 -17.39 -11.87 -8.12
N GLU A 69 -17.51 -13.11 -8.60
CA GLU A 69 -17.95 -13.39 -9.96
C GLU A 69 -19.42 -13.81 -9.97
N GLY A 70 -20.18 -13.25 -10.90
CA GLY A 70 -21.59 -13.56 -11.13
C GLY A 70 -21.89 -13.79 -12.59
N PHE A 71 -23.05 -14.39 -12.86
CA PHE A 71 -23.57 -14.63 -14.21
C PHE A 71 -24.89 -13.89 -14.39
N THR A 72 -25.11 -13.32 -15.57
CA THR A 72 -26.36 -12.61 -15.90
C THR A 72 -27.60 -13.48 -15.61
N GLY A 73 -28.59 -12.88 -14.93
CA GLY A 73 -29.82 -13.53 -14.46
C GLY A 73 -29.67 -14.31 -13.14
N GLY A 74 -28.44 -14.50 -12.65
CA GLY A 74 -28.15 -15.19 -11.40
C GLY A 74 -28.22 -14.30 -10.16
N SER A 75 -27.66 -14.79 -9.07
CA SER A 75 -27.53 -14.07 -7.80
C SER A 75 -26.11 -14.19 -7.27
N VAL A 76 -25.66 -13.17 -6.54
CA VAL A 76 -24.36 -13.16 -5.86
C VAL A 76 -24.51 -12.72 -4.42
N LEU A 77 -23.59 -13.18 -3.57
CA LEU A 77 -23.45 -12.69 -2.20
C LEU A 77 -22.30 -11.68 -2.17
N LEU A 78 -22.59 -10.44 -1.78
CA LEU A 78 -21.62 -9.39 -1.54
C LEU A 78 -21.21 -9.46 -0.06
N PRO A 79 -20.00 -9.91 0.26
CA PRO A 79 -19.59 -10.12 1.64
C PRO A 79 -19.35 -8.78 2.36
N CYS A 80 -19.88 -8.67 3.58
CA CYS A 80 -19.50 -7.63 4.52
C CYS A 80 -19.63 -8.18 5.94
N SER A 81 -18.54 -8.09 6.72
CA SER A 81 -18.54 -8.57 8.09
C SER A 81 -17.68 -7.65 8.96
N SER A 82 -18.19 -7.31 10.14
CA SER A 82 -17.43 -6.59 11.16
C SER A 82 -16.59 -7.55 11.99
N THR A 83 -15.40 -7.11 12.35
CA THR A 83 -14.52 -7.83 13.30
C THR A 83 -14.72 -7.37 14.75
N GLN A 84 -15.64 -6.44 14.99
CA GLN A 84 -15.88 -5.90 16.33
C GLN A 84 -16.67 -6.89 17.19
N ASP A 85 -16.16 -7.13 18.40
CA ASP A 85 -16.85 -7.90 19.43
C ASP A 85 -17.96 -7.05 20.11
N ASP A 86 -18.95 -7.71 20.71
CA ASP A 86 -20.03 -7.09 21.49
C ASP A 86 -20.87 -6.02 20.74
N LEU A 87 -21.21 -6.32 19.49
CA LEU A 87 -22.04 -5.47 18.65
C LEU A 87 -23.43 -5.22 19.24
N LYS A 88 -23.71 -3.97 19.60
CA LYS A 88 -25.06 -3.49 19.92
C LYS A 88 -25.73 -2.99 18.65
N LEU A 89 -26.70 -3.75 18.14
CA LEU A 89 -27.39 -3.42 16.87
C LEU A 89 -27.91 -1.98 16.80
N GLN A 90 -28.45 -1.48 17.91
CA GLN A 90 -28.99 -0.12 18.03
C GLN A 90 -27.97 1.00 17.75
N ASP A 91 -26.67 0.70 17.84
CA ASP A 91 -25.57 1.64 17.68
C ASP A 91 -24.87 1.48 16.32
N ILE A 92 -25.29 0.51 15.51
CA ILE A 92 -24.66 0.16 14.24
C ILE A 92 -25.49 0.67 13.09
N ASN A 93 -24.83 1.36 12.16
CA ASN A 93 -25.39 1.60 10.84
C ASN A 93 -24.45 1.04 9.77
N VAL A 94 -25.04 0.41 8.77
CA VAL A 94 -24.34 -0.15 7.62
C VAL A 94 -24.89 0.44 6.35
N HIS A 95 -23.98 0.92 5.51
CA HIS A 95 -24.33 1.57 4.25
C HIS A 95 -23.70 0.82 3.08
N TRP A 96 -24.53 0.28 2.19
CA TRP A 96 -24.07 -0.32 0.94
C TRP A 96 -24.21 0.66 -0.22
N ARG A 97 -23.10 0.90 -0.94
CA ARG A 97 -23.02 1.82 -2.07
C ARG A 97 -22.49 1.12 -3.32
N HIS A 98 -23.12 1.34 -4.47
CA HIS A 98 -22.60 0.91 -5.78
C HIS A 98 -22.02 2.11 -6.52
N ASN A 99 -20.77 1.97 -6.96
CA ASN A 99 -19.97 3.00 -7.63
C ASN A 99 -19.95 4.35 -6.88
N GLY A 100 -20.06 4.29 -5.55
CA GLY A 100 -19.97 5.43 -4.64
C GLY A 100 -21.22 6.29 -4.50
N SER A 101 -22.20 6.20 -5.40
CA SER A 101 -23.37 7.07 -5.41
C SER A 101 -24.69 6.36 -5.18
N LYS A 102 -24.88 5.16 -5.75
CA LYS A 102 -26.16 4.47 -5.65
C LYS A 102 -26.31 3.75 -4.32
N ILE A 103 -27.47 3.91 -3.70
CA ILE A 103 -27.84 3.29 -2.43
C ILE A 103 -28.41 1.90 -2.72
N VAL A 104 -27.62 0.86 -2.44
CA VAL A 104 -28.04 -0.53 -2.62
C VAL A 104 -29.01 -0.92 -1.50
N CYS A 105 -28.64 -0.63 -0.26
CA CYS A 105 -29.50 -0.70 0.93
C CYS A 105 -28.78 -0.01 2.10
N ASP A 106 -29.55 0.36 3.11
CA ASP A 106 -29.04 0.82 4.40
C ASP A 106 -29.61 -0.08 5.50
N ILE A 107 -28.80 -0.37 6.51
CA ILE A 107 -29.21 -1.04 7.75
C ILE A 107 -28.98 -0.03 8.86
N ILE A 108 -30.05 0.47 9.46
CA ILE A 108 -30.01 1.56 10.45
C ILE A 108 -30.44 0.99 11.79
N LYS A 109 -29.57 1.07 12.80
CA LYS A 109 -29.82 0.56 14.14
C LYS A 109 -30.25 -0.93 14.17
N GLY A 110 -29.72 -1.71 13.23
CA GLY A 110 -30.04 -3.14 13.08
C GLY A 110 -31.34 -3.45 12.32
N GLU A 111 -31.97 -2.46 11.70
CA GLU A 111 -33.18 -2.65 10.89
C GLU A 111 -32.92 -2.24 9.44
N ASP A 112 -33.55 -2.94 8.49
CA ASP A 112 -33.43 -2.62 7.08
C ASP A 112 -34.16 -1.31 6.75
N SER A 113 -33.45 -0.35 6.18
CA SER A 113 -34.02 0.91 5.68
C SER A 113 -34.04 0.91 4.15
N LEU A 114 -35.25 0.86 3.60
CA LEU A 114 -35.50 0.88 2.16
C LEU A 114 -35.97 2.24 1.64
N GLU A 115 -36.07 3.25 2.51
CA GLU A 115 -36.64 4.57 2.17
C GLU A 115 -35.85 5.27 1.06
N LEU A 116 -34.52 5.21 1.12
CA LEU A 116 -33.61 5.85 0.18
C LEU A 116 -33.01 4.87 -0.84
N GLN A 117 -33.47 3.61 -0.86
CA GLN A 117 -32.94 2.60 -1.77
C GLN A 117 -33.21 3.00 -3.22
N ASP A 118 -32.15 2.96 -4.04
CA ASP A 118 -32.27 3.21 -5.47
C ASP A 118 -33.18 2.18 -6.14
N THR A 119 -34.02 2.65 -7.07
CA THR A 119 -35.07 1.84 -7.70
C THR A 119 -34.53 0.61 -8.43
N VAL A 120 -33.28 0.66 -8.92
CA VAL A 120 -32.62 -0.45 -9.60
C VAL A 120 -32.29 -1.64 -8.68
N TYR A 121 -32.31 -1.46 -7.35
CA TYR A 121 -32.06 -2.52 -6.35
C TYR A 121 -33.31 -3.00 -5.63
N LYS A 122 -34.45 -2.34 -5.83
CA LYS A 122 -35.72 -2.74 -5.23
C LYS A 122 -36.07 -4.17 -5.61
N ASN A 123 -36.45 -4.97 -4.61
CA ASN A 123 -36.76 -6.41 -4.74
C ASN A 123 -35.61 -7.27 -5.28
N ARG A 124 -34.38 -6.73 -5.34
CA ARG A 124 -33.19 -7.43 -5.83
C ARG A 124 -32.12 -7.55 -4.75
N ALA A 125 -31.96 -6.55 -3.90
CA ALA A 125 -31.06 -6.60 -2.75
C ALA A 125 -31.80 -7.17 -1.53
N GLU A 126 -31.28 -8.26 -0.98
CA GLU A 126 -31.77 -8.96 0.21
C GLU A 126 -30.69 -8.94 1.30
N THR A 127 -31.09 -8.62 2.52
CA THR A 127 -30.24 -8.62 3.72
C THR A 127 -30.63 -9.78 4.66
N PHE A 128 -29.79 -10.06 5.67
CA PHE A 128 -29.93 -11.21 6.56
C PHE A 128 -29.87 -10.78 8.03
N SER A 129 -31.01 -10.41 8.61
CA SER A 129 -31.09 -9.86 9.97
C SER A 129 -30.67 -10.85 11.07
N ASP A 130 -30.77 -12.15 10.82
CA ASP A 130 -30.23 -13.20 11.70
C ASP A 130 -28.69 -13.18 11.79
N GLY A 131 -28.03 -12.57 10.81
CA GLY A 131 -26.58 -12.39 10.75
C GLY A 131 -26.06 -11.21 11.57
N TYR A 132 -26.88 -10.19 11.86
CA TYR A 132 -26.41 -8.90 12.34
C TYR A 132 -25.73 -8.95 13.71
N LEU A 133 -26.26 -9.75 14.64
CA LEU A 133 -25.65 -9.94 15.97
C LEU A 133 -24.27 -10.60 15.91
N ARG A 134 -23.98 -11.31 14.82
CA ARG A 134 -22.67 -11.93 14.54
C ARG A 134 -21.79 -11.04 13.67
N GLY A 135 -22.20 -9.80 13.44
CA GLY A 135 -21.47 -8.84 12.62
C GLY A 135 -21.54 -9.12 11.12
N ASN A 136 -22.41 -10.01 10.64
CA ASN A 136 -22.55 -10.28 9.22
C ASN A 136 -23.60 -9.36 8.59
N PHE A 137 -23.15 -8.47 7.71
CA PHE A 137 -23.97 -7.49 7.00
C PHE A 137 -23.90 -7.69 5.47
N SER A 138 -23.64 -8.92 5.06
CA SER A 138 -23.58 -9.30 3.65
C SER A 138 -24.94 -9.10 2.98
N VAL A 139 -24.92 -8.73 1.70
CA VAL A 139 -26.12 -8.53 0.88
C VAL A 139 -26.14 -9.54 -0.24
N LYS A 140 -27.29 -10.19 -0.44
CA LYS A 140 -27.52 -10.99 -1.63
C LYS A 140 -28.18 -10.13 -2.70
N LEU A 141 -27.56 -10.05 -3.87
CA LEU A 141 -28.07 -9.32 -5.02
C LEU A 141 -28.60 -10.32 -6.05
N ASN A 142 -29.88 -10.22 -6.38
CA ASN A 142 -30.61 -11.12 -7.27
C ASN A 142 -30.82 -10.53 -8.67
N ASN A 143 -31.02 -11.44 -9.64
CA ASN A 143 -31.29 -11.12 -11.04
C ASN A 143 -30.27 -10.12 -11.61
N ILE A 144 -28.98 -10.43 -11.42
CA ILE A 144 -27.88 -9.54 -11.81
C ILE A 144 -27.75 -9.40 -13.33
N THR A 145 -27.31 -8.24 -13.78
CA THR A 145 -27.14 -7.88 -15.18
C THR A 145 -25.77 -7.22 -15.37
N HIS A 146 -25.33 -7.01 -16.61
CA HIS A 146 -24.05 -6.35 -16.88
C HIS A 146 -23.96 -4.94 -16.27
N THR A 147 -25.08 -4.25 -16.04
CA THR A 147 -25.07 -2.91 -15.41
C THR A 147 -24.83 -2.94 -13.91
N ASP A 148 -24.95 -4.11 -13.28
CA ASP A 148 -24.65 -4.29 -11.87
C ASP A 148 -23.15 -4.53 -11.62
N ALA A 149 -22.35 -4.76 -12.67
CA ALA A 149 -20.90 -4.90 -12.52
C ALA A 149 -20.27 -3.62 -11.90
N GLY A 150 -19.12 -3.80 -11.25
CA GLY A 150 -18.32 -2.72 -10.70
C GLY A 150 -18.20 -2.77 -9.18
N LYS A 151 -17.91 -1.61 -8.60
CA LYS A 151 -17.45 -1.51 -7.22
C LYS A 151 -18.61 -1.32 -6.25
N TYR A 152 -18.71 -2.22 -5.29
CA TYR A 152 -19.60 -2.13 -4.14
C TYR A 152 -18.79 -1.81 -2.90
N THR A 153 -19.33 -0.97 -2.02
CA THR A 153 -18.68 -0.58 -0.79
C THR A 153 -19.65 -0.73 0.36
N CYS A 154 -19.23 -1.46 1.39
CA CYS A 154 -19.90 -1.58 2.67
C CYS A 154 -19.19 -0.68 3.67
N ILE A 155 -19.93 0.20 4.34
CA ILE A 155 -19.40 1.12 5.35
C ILE A 155 -20.13 0.83 6.66
N ILE A 156 -19.40 0.40 7.68
CA ILE A 156 -19.93 0.06 9.00
C ILE A 156 -19.55 1.19 9.97
N THR A 157 -20.53 1.75 10.66
CA THR A 157 -20.33 2.79 11.68
C THR A 157 -20.80 2.26 13.05
N PRO A 158 -20.12 2.62 14.16
CA PRO A 158 -19.03 3.61 14.27
C PRO A 158 -17.61 3.08 14.00
N SER A 159 -17.41 1.77 13.80
CA SER A 159 -16.08 1.17 13.62
C SER A 159 -15.30 1.72 12.42
N SER A 160 -15.99 2.39 11.48
CA SER A 160 -15.42 2.94 10.24
C SER A 160 -14.76 1.86 9.38
N GLU A 161 -15.17 0.61 9.55
CA GLU A 161 -14.76 -0.51 8.69
C GLU A 161 -15.34 -0.29 7.30
N LEU A 162 -14.45 -0.34 6.30
CA LEU A 162 -14.79 -0.16 4.89
C LEU A 162 -14.35 -1.40 4.13
N ILE A 163 -15.32 -2.10 3.54
CA ILE A 163 -15.08 -3.30 2.73
C ILE A 163 -15.46 -2.97 1.29
N THR A 164 -14.54 -3.22 0.37
CA THR A 164 -14.76 -3.01 -1.06
C THR A 164 -14.86 -4.36 -1.77
N VAL A 165 -15.94 -4.53 -2.52
CA VAL A 165 -16.22 -5.72 -3.33
C VAL A 165 -16.30 -5.32 -4.80
N GLU A 166 -15.49 -5.92 -5.64
CA GLU A 166 -15.57 -5.81 -7.09
C GLU A 166 -16.43 -6.94 -7.65
N LEU A 167 -17.57 -6.58 -8.24
CA LEU A 167 -18.48 -7.55 -8.88
C LEU A 167 -18.19 -7.63 -10.38
N ILE A 168 -17.76 -8.82 -10.83
CA ILE A 168 -17.52 -9.12 -12.24
C ILE A 168 -18.68 -9.97 -12.77
N ILE A 169 -19.30 -9.53 -13.86
CA ILE A 169 -20.39 -10.27 -14.52
C ILE A 169 -19.85 -10.96 -15.76
N LYS A 170 -19.91 -12.29 -15.78
CA LYS A 170 -19.57 -13.10 -16.96
C LYS A 170 -20.78 -13.25 -17.86
N GLY A 171 -20.54 -13.18 -19.17
CA GLY A 171 -21.52 -13.54 -20.20
C GLY A 171 -21.73 -15.05 -20.22
N LYS A 172 -22.94 -15.48 -20.57
CA LYS A 172 -23.28 -16.88 -20.77
C LYS A 172 -22.71 -17.40 -22.09
#